data_AF-A0A250JCD2-F1
#
_entry.id   AF-A0A250JCD2-F1
#
_cell.length_a   1.000
_cell.length_b   1.000
_cell.length_c   1.000
_cell.angle_alpha   90.00
_cell.angle_beta   90.00
_cell.angle_gamma   90.00
#
_symmetry.space_group_name_H-M   'P 1'
#
loop_
_entity.id
_entity.type
_entity.pdbx_description
1 polymer ?
#
loop_
_entity_poly.entity_id
_entity_poly.type
_entity_poly.pdbx_seq_one_letter_code
_entity_poly.pdbx_strand_id
1 'polypeptide(L)'
;MRSTSLLLCSVLLSGCAASRPVAPSTAPADSTEASLARITVVHGGAGPWVVAGYRMGQAALQRLGLKAGSFDLEVAHHAPAKVQYTCIADGAAAATGASLGKLNLALVDEPDPSRVATTYRRRSTGDAVTLRPTASFVERYRDLPRERLAEAGREVLALPDSEVFEEVH
;
A
#
# COMPACT_ATOMS: atom_id res chain seq x y z
N MET A 1 6.87 46.74 -56.47
CA MET A 1 7.70 46.94 -55.27
C MET A 1 6.86 46.51 -54.07
N ARG A 2 7.13 45.34 -53.49
CA ARG A 2 7.83 45.16 -52.20
C ARG A 2 7.26 45.98 -51.03
N SER A 3 6.45 45.35 -50.16
CA SER A 3 6.84 45.07 -48.76
C SER A 3 5.77 44.19 -48.09
N THR A 4 5.99 42.87 -48.00
CA THR A 4 6.47 42.14 -46.80
C THR A 4 5.35 41.85 -45.78
N SER A 5 4.83 40.62 -45.83
CA SER A 5 3.90 40.06 -44.83
C SER A 5 4.67 39.66 -43.57
N LEU A 6 4.17 40.00 -42.38
CA LEU A 6 4.74 39.50 -41.12
C LEU A 6 4.07 38.17 -40.73
N LEU A 7 4.84 37.10 -40.74
CA LEU A 7 4.49 35.84 -40.07
C LEU A 7 4.42 36.07 -38.55
N LEU A 8 3.29 35.73 -37.95
CA LEU A 8 3.20 35.59 -36.50
C LEU A 8 3.72 34.20 -36.11
N CYS A 9 4.81 34.15 -35.34
CA CYS A 9 5.50 32.91 -35.01
C CYS A 9 4.83 32.23 -33.80
N SER A 10 4.24 31.06 -34.02
CA SER A 10 3.64 30.24 -32.95
C SER A 10 4.73 29.62 -32.07
N VAL A 11 4.91 30.15 -30.85
CA VAL A 11 5.82 29.57 -29.85
C VAL A 11 5.09 28.54 -29.01
N LEU A 12 5.64 27.33 -28.98
CA LEU A 12 5.19 26.23 -28.11
C LEU A 12 5.48 26.57 -26.63
N LEU A 13 4.47 26.44 -25.77
CA LEU A 13 4.67 26.37 -24.33
C LEU A 13 4.51 24.91 -23.87
N SER A 14 5.63 24.36 -23.40
CA SER A 14 5.72 23.00 -22.87
C SER A 14 4.84 22.82 -21.64
N GLY A 15 4.38 21.60 -21.41
CA GLY A 15 3.43 21.29 -20.35
C GLY A 15 4.00 21.47 -18.94
N CYS A 16 3.11 21.87 -18.02
CA CYS A 16 3.21 21.50 -16.61
C CYS A 16 1.96 20.70 -16.28
N ALA A 17 2.09 19.38 -16.20
CA ALA A 17 1.06 18.55 -15.59
C ALA A 17 1.03 18.90 -14.10
N ALA A 18 0.10 19.78 -13.72
CA ALA A 18 -0.04 20.21 -12.34
C ALA A 18 -0.47 19.02 -11.48
N SER A 19 0.47 18.48 -10.71
CA SER A 19 0.21 17.46 -9.68
C SER A 19 -0.89 17.98 -8.76
N ARG A 20 -2.11 17.43 -8.88
CA ARG A 20 -3.20 17.81 -7.98
C ARG A 20 -2.78 17.43 -6.55
N PRO A 21 -2.88 18.32 -5.57
CA PRO A 21 -2.64 17.94 -4.19
C PRO A 21 -3.68 16.88 -3.82
N VAL A 22 -3.20 15.71 -3.39
CA VAL A 22 -4.05 14.66 -2.81
C VAL A 22 -4.60 15.24 -1.50
N ALA A 23 -5.89 15.55 -1.49
CA ALA A 23 -6.57 16.00 -0.29
C ALA A 23 -6.53 14.88 0.78
N PRO A 24 -6.40 15.21 2.07
CA PRO A 24 -6.47 14.22 3.14
C PRO A 24 -7.80 13.45 3.08
N SER A 25 -7.71 12.13 3.21
CA SER A 25 -8.82 11.21 2.95
C SER A 25 -9.99 11.42 3.92
N THR A 26 -11.22 11.50 3.39
CA THR A 26 -12.44 11.79 4.15
C THR A 26 -13.32 10.56 4.41
N ALA A 27 -12.81 9.35 4.16
CA ALA A 27 -13.39 8.17 4.78
C ALA A 27 -13.21 8.30 6.31
N PRO A 28 -14.24 7.99 7.15
CA PRO A 28 -14.06 8.01 8.59
C PRO A 28 -12.99 6.99 8.95
N ALA A 29 -11.81 7.47 9.32
CA ALA A 29 -10.74 6.62 9.79
C ALA A 29 -11.24 5.89 11.03
N ASP A 30 -11.27 4.57 10.93
CA ASP A 30 -11.55 3.70 12.06
C ASP A 30 -10.63 4.03 13.24
N SER A 31 -11.16 3.97 14.47
CA SER A 31 -10.34 4.18 15.65
C SER A 31 -9.19 3.17 15.72
N THR A 32 -8.09 3.55 16.36
CA THR A 32 -6.91 2.70 16.52
C THR A 32 -7.29 1.33 17.08
N GLU A 33 -8.16 1.27 18.09
CA GLU A 33 -8.64 0.00 18.66
C GLU A 33 -9.44 -0.85 17.67
N ALA A 34 -10.32 -0.24 16.86
CA ALA A 34 -11.09 -0.98 15.87
C ALA A 34 -10.18 -1.57 14.77
N SER A 35 -9.15 -0.83 14.37
CA SER A 35 -8.13 -1.28 13.42
C SER A 35 -7.29 -2.43 13.99
N LEU A 36 -6.77 -2.29 15.21
CA LEU A 36 -6.06 -3.35 15.92
C LEU A 36 -6.93 -4.60 16.13
N ALA A 37 -8.21 -4.44 16.44
CA ALA A 37 -9.16 -5.54 16.59
C ALA A 37 -9.37 -6.30 15.28
N ARG A 38 -9.60 -5.61 14.15
CA ARG A 38 -9.72 -6.26 12.83
C ARG A 38 -8.46 -7.02 12.42
N ILE A 39 -7.28 -6.44 12.66
CA ILE A 39 -5.99 -7.11 12.40
C ILE A 39 -5.88 -8.38 13.28
N THR A 40 -6.20 -8.27 14.56
CA THR A 40 -6.11 -9.39 15.52
C THR A 40 -7.10 -10.52 15.18
N VAL A 41 -8.29 -10.21 14.67
CA VAL A 41 -9.27 -11.23 14.22
C VAL A 41 -8.75 -12.08 13.06
N VAL A 42 -7.91 -11.52 12.17
CA VAL A 42 -7.34 -12.24 11.02
C VAL A 42 -6.03 -12.93 11.37
N HIS A 43 -5.14 -12.25 12.10
CA HIS A 43 -3.74 -12.68 12.30
C HIS A 43 -3.43 -13.24 13.70
N GLY A 44 -4.36 -13.11 14.66
CA GLY A 44 -4.13 -13.48 16.08
C GLY A 44 -3.31 -12.46 16.89
N GLY A 45 -2.82 -11.39 16.27
CA GLY A 45 -2.15 -10.27 16.93
C GLY A 45 -1.88 -9.12 15.97
N ALA A 46 -1.51 -7.95 16.50
CA ALA A 46 -1.25 -6.75 15.72
C ALA A 46 0.21 -6.29 15.88
N GLY A 47 1.13 -7.04 15.29
CA GLY A 47 2.56 -6.67 15.19
C GLY A 47 2.83 -5.66 14.06
N PRO A 48 4.03 -5.03 14.03
CA PRO A 48 4.34 -3.97 13.07
C PRO A 48 4.18 -4.41 11.60
N TRP A 49 4.60 -5.63 11.24
CA TRP A 49 4.55 -6.14 9.87
C TRP A 49 3.13 -6.38 9.34
N VAL A 50 2.24 -6.94 10.17
CA VAL A 50 0.81 -7.10 9.79
C VAL A 50 0.10 -5.74 9.75
N VAL A 51 0.46 -4.80 10.63
CA VAL A 51 -0.07 -3.44 10.59
C VAL A 51 0.38 -2.70 9.32
N ALA A 52 1.64 -2.86 8.90
CA ALA A 52 2.12 -2.30 7.64
C ALA A 52 1.31 -2.83 6.45
N GLY A 53 1.08 -4.14 6.37
CA GLY A 53 0.20 -4.74 5.36
C GLY A 53 -1.23 -4.21 5.39
N TYR A 54 -1.79 -3.98 6.58
CA TYR A 54 -3.11 -3.37 6.75
C TYR A 54 -3.17 -1.96 6.17
N ARG A 55 -2.19 -1.12 6.51
CA ARG A 55 -2.10 0.26 5.98
C ARG A 55 -1.89 0.30 4.48
N MET A 56 -1.00 -0.55 3.95
CA MET A 56 -0.77 -0.72 2.51
C MET A 56 -2.09 -1.08 1.80
N GLY A 57 -2.86 -2.02 2.36
CA GLY A 57 -4.17 -2.42 1.81
C GLY A 57 -5.21 -1.31 1.84
N GLN A 58 -5.27 -0.51 2.92
CA GLN A 58 -6.15 0.66 3.00
C GLN A 58 -5.77 1.74 1.97
N ALA A 59 -4.48 2.04 1.83
CA ALA A 59 -3.98 3.00 0.84
C ALA A 59 -4.26 2.54 -0.59
N ALA A 60 -4.08 1.25 -0.89
CA ALA A 60 -4.36 0.67 -2.19
C ALA A 60 -5.85 0.71 -2.55
N LEU A 61 -6.76 0.38 -1.62
CA LEU A 61 -8.21 0.53 -1.83
C LEU A 61 -8.58 1.97 -2.21
N GLN A 62 -8.02 2.96 -1.50
CA GLN A 62 -8.29 4.38 -1.76
C GLN A 62 -7.78 4.81 -3.14
N ARG A 63 -6.53 4.48 -3.49
CA ARG A 63 -5.93 4.81 -4.79
C ARG A 63 -6.69 4.17 -5.96
N LEU A 64 -7.09 2.90 -5.81
CA LEU A 64 -7.84 2.17 -6.83
C LEU A 64 -9.34 2.52 -6.85
N GLY A 65 -9.86 3.30 -5.90
CA GLY A 65 -11.29 3.61 -5.77
C GLY A 65 -12.17 2.40 -5.44
N LEU A 66 -11.63 1.43 -4.70
CA LEU A 66 -12.28 0.17 -4.33
C LEU A 66 -12.76 0.20 -2.86
N LYS A 67 -13.76 -0.63 -2.55
CA LYS A 67 -14.22 -0.86 -1.17
C LYS A 67 -13.65 -2.16 -0.63
N ALA A 68 -13.48 -2.25 0.69
CA ALA A 68 -13.16 -3.52 1.34
C ALA A 68 -14.23 -4.59 1.05
N GLY A 69 -13.81 -5.85 0.96
CA GLY A 69 -14.65 -6.99 0.61
C GLY A 69 -14.86 -7.20 -0.89
N SER A 70 -14.51 -6.21 -1.73
CA SER A 70 -14.72 -6.26 -3.17
C SER A 70 -14.07 -7.49 -3.81
N PHE A 71 -14.80 -8.13 -4.73
CA PHE A 71 -14.19 -8.76 -5.91
C PHE A 71 -13.65 -7.64 -6.82
N ASP A 72 -13.31 -7.87 -8.09
CA ASP A 72 -12.52 -6.91 -8.89
C ASP A 72 -11.07 -6.76 -8.35
N LEU A 73 -10.86 -6.46 -7.06
CA LEU A 73 -9.55 -6.45 -6.40
C LEU A 73 -8.85 -7.83 -6.44
N GLU A 74 -7.57 -7.82 -6.78
CA GLU A 74 -6.60 -8.90 -6.55
C GLU A 74 -5.41 -8.37 -5.77
N VAL A 75 -4.80 -9.24 -4.97
CA VAL A 75 -3.62 -8.95 -4.16
C VAL A 75 -2.59 -10.06 -4.39
N ALA A 76 -1.38 -9.68 -4.81
CA ALA A 76 -0.22 -10.58 -4.89
C ALA A 76 0.87 -10.07 -3.96
N HIS A 77 1.21 -10.83 -2.92
CA HIS A 77 2.27 -10.51 -1.99
C HIS A 77 3.51 -11.36 -2.29
N HIS A 78 4.58 -10.70 -2.71
CA HIS A 78 5.89 -11.29 -2.97
C HIS A 78 6.73 -11.17 -1.70
N ALA A 79 7.17 -12.31 -1.15
CA ALA A 79 8.02 -12.35 0.03
C ALA A 79 8.77 -13.68 0.14
N PRO A 80 9.89 -13.71 0.89
CA PRO A 80 10.51 -14.98 1.25
C PRO A 80 9.64 -15.68 2.28
N ALA A 81 9.69 -17.02 2.31
CA ALA A 81 8.96 -17.86 3.27
C ALA A 81 9.48 -17.74 4.73
N LYS A 82 9.39 -16.54 5.31
CA LYS A 82 9.72 -16.22 6.71
C LYS A 82 8.61 -15.34 7.28
N VAL A 83 8.12 -15.75 8.45
CA VAL A 83 6.86 -15.25 9.06
C VAL A 83 6.74 -13.73 9.04
N GLN A 84 7.80 -13.00 9.41
CA GLN A 84 7.74 -11.54 9.55
C GLN A 84 7.39 -10.83 8.23
N TYR A 85 7.83 -11.34 7.07
CA TYR A 85 7.49 -10.73 5.79
C TYR A 85 6.07 -11.13 5.39
N THR A 86 5.72 -12.42 5.50
CA THR A 86 4.39 -12.93 5.11
C THR A 86 3.23 -12.38 5.96
N CYS A 87 3.49 -11.88 7.18
CA CYS A 87 2.53 -11.11 7.99
C CYS A 87 1.85 -9.96 7.21
N ILE A 88 2.53 -9.37 6.21
CA ILE A 88 1.98 -8.30 5.36
C ILE A 88 0.73 -8.79 4.59
N ALA A 89 0.69 -10.07 4.17
CA ALA A 89 -0.46 -10.62 3.44
C ALA A 89 -1.72 -10.71 4.31
N ASP A 90 -1.58 -11.09 5.58
CA ASP A 90 -2.70 -11.11 6.53
C ASP A 90 -3.18 -9.69 6.87
N GLY A 91 -2.26 -8.72 6.90
CA GLY A 91 -2.59 -7.31 7.01
C GLY A 91 -3.41 -6.83 5.83
N ALA A 92 -2.93 -7.12 4.61
CA ALA A 92 -3.63 -6.81 3.37
C ALA A 92 -5.02 -7.48 3.34
N ALA A 93 -5.14 -8.73 3.81
CA ALA A 93 -6.41 -9.43 3.95
C ALA A 93 -7.36 -8.72 4.94
N ALA A 94 -6.87 -8.32 6.11
CA ALA A 94 -7.64 -7.61 7.13
C ALA A 94 -8.14 -6.23 6.67
N ALA A 95 -7.37 -5.52 5.83
CA ALA A 95 -7.75 -4.22 5.28
C ALA A 95 -8.69 -4.31 4.07
N THR A 96 -8.39 -5.22 3.15
CA THR A 96 -9.07 -5.30 1.84
C THR A 96 -10.21 -6.31 1.83
N GLY A 97 -10.24 -7.23 2.79
CA GLY A 97 -11.06 -8.43 2.75
C GLY A 97 -10.64 -9.45 1.69
N ALA A 98 -9.52 -9.27 0.97
CA ALA A 98 -9.01 -10.29 0.04
C ALA A 98 -8.57 -11.55 0.81
N SER A 99 -8.71 -12.74 0.21
CA SER A 99 -8.34 -13.98 0.89
C SER A 99 -8.01 -15.12 -0.07
N LEU A 100 -7.27 -16.12 0.43
CA LEU A 100 -6.97 -17.35 -0.29
C LEU A 100 -8.26 -18.05 -0.76
N GLY A 101 -9.26 -18.15 0.12
CA GLY A 101 -10.56 -18.78 -0.20
C GLY A 101 -11.40 -18.03 -1.23
N LYS A 102 -11.22 -16.71 -1.39
CA LYS A 102 -11.81 -15.92 -2.48
C LYS A 102 -10.95 -15.91 -3.75
N LEU A 103 -9.82 -16.63 -3.75
CA LEU A 103 -8.87 -16.74 -4.87
C LEU A 103 -8.41 -15.36 -5.39
N ASN A 104 -8.35 -14.37 -4.50
CA ASN A 104 -7.96 -13.00 -4.83
C ASN A 104 -6.87 -12.42 -3.91
N LEU A 105 -6.26 -13.28 -3.09
CA LEU A 105 -4.98 -13.07 -2.43
C LEU A 105 -4.06 -14.23 -2.82
N ALA A 106 -2.82 -13.93 -3.18
CA ALA A 106 -1.77 -14.92 -3.44
C ALA A 106 -0.50 -14.56 -2.67
N LEU A 107 0.16 -15.57 -2.10
CA LEU A 107 1.57 -15.50 -1.69
C LEU A 107 2.41 -15.98 -2.86
N VAL A 108 3.42 -15.20 -3.24
CA VAL A 108 4.39 -15.52 -4.28
C VAL A 108 5.76 -15.60 -3.65
N ASP A 109 6.48 -16.70 -3.89
CA ASP A 109 7.84 -16.87 -3.37
C ASP A 109 8.77 -15.85 -4.02
N GLU A 110 9.43 -15.05 -3.20
CA GLU A 110 10.46 -14.10 -3.58
C GLU A 110 11.60 -14.19 -2.56
N PRO A 111 12.67 -14.95 -2.83
CA PRO A 111 13.67 -15.28 -1.81
C PRO A 111 14.50 -14.08 -1.34
N ASP A 112 14.52 -12.98 -2.10
CA ASP A 112 15.24 -11.75 -1.75
C ASP A 112 14.39 -10.83 -0.84
N PRO A 113 14.78 -10.60 0.44
CA PRO A 113 14.05 -9.73 1.34
C PRO A 113 13.99 -8.25 0.90
N SER A 114 14.87 -7.80 0.00
CA SER A 114 14.84 -6.44 -0.55
C SER A 114 13.76 -6.23 -1.61
N ARG A 115 13.20 -7.34 -2.13
CA ARG A 115 12.16 -7.38 -3.17
C ARG A 115 10.76 -7.68 -2.61
N VAL A 116 10.61 -7.67 -1.28
CA VAL A 116 9.31 -7.80 -0.60
C VAL A 116 8.36 -6.69 -1.04
N ALA A 117 7.24 -7.05 -1.62
CA ALA A 117 6.25 -6.11 -2.14
C ALA A 117 4.84 -6.71 -2.18
N THR A 118 3.82 -5.86 -2.23
CA THR A 118 2.43 -6.26 -2.43
C THR A 118 1.82 -5.45 -3.56
N THR A 119 1.44 -6.15 -4.62
CA THR A 119 0.73 -5.59 -5.78
C THR A 119 -0.77 -5.74 -5.56
N TYR A 120 -1.48 -4.62 -5.63
CA TYR A 120 -2.94 -4.55 -5.58
C TYR A 120 -3.43 -4.18 -6.97
N ARG A 121 -4.30 -5.00 -7.58
CA ARG A 121 -4.80 -4.79 -8.95
C ARG A 121 -6.32 -4.72 -8.98
N ARG A 122 -6.88 -3.75 -9.71
CA ARG A 122 -8.28 -3.70 -10.14
C ARG A 122 -8.40 -4.47 -11.46
N ARG A 123 -9.01 -5.67 -11.45
CA ARG A 123 -9.20 -6.50 -12.66
C ARG A 123 -9.93 -5.79 -13.80
N SER A 124 -10.96 -4.99 -13.48
CA SER A 124 -11.88 -4.39 -14.44
C SER A 124 -11.24 -3.33 -15.34
N THR A 125 -10.19 -2.65 -14.87
CA THR A 125 -9.43 -1.65 -15.63
C THR A 125 -8.00 -2.06 -15.93
N GLY A 126 -7.43 -2.98 -15.12
CA GLY A 126 -6.01 -3.32 -15.14
C GLY A 126 -5.15 -2.42 -14.25
N ASP A 127 -5.71 -1.35 -13.68
CA ASP A 127 -4.98 -0.44 -12.79
C ASP A 127 -4.38 -1.19 -11.61
N ALA A 128 -3.13 -0.89 -11.28
CA ALA A 128 -2.42 -1.52 -10.18
C ALA A 128 -1.60 -0.51 -9.38
N VAL A 129 -1.37 -0.83 -8.11
CA VAL A 129 -0.41 -0.15 -7.25
C VAL A 129 0.43 -1.21 -6.53
N THR A 130 1.74 -1.07 -6.61
CA THR A 130 2.69 -1.97 -5.94
C THR A 130 3.33 -1.22 -4.78
N LEU A 131 3.11 -1.70 -3.56
CA LEU A 131 3.64 -1.09 -2.34
C LEU A 131 4.68 -2.00 -1.70
N ARG A 132 5.73 -1.43 -1.10
CA ARG A 132 6.67 -2.16 -0.25
C ARG A 132 6.92 -1.43 1.07
N PRO A 133 7.29 -2.13 2.15
CA PRO A 133 7.78 -1.46 3.35
C PRO A 133 9.03 -0.62 3.04
N THR A 134 9.17 0.55 3.66
CA THR A 134 10.35 1.41 3.47
C THR A 134 11.60 0.79 4.10
N ALA A 135 12.78 1.20 3.63
CA ALA A 135 14.05 0.75 4.24
C ALA A 135 14.12 1.06 5.75
N SER A 136 13.63 2.23 6.16
CA SER A 136 13.57 2.65 7.57
C SER A 136 12.58 1.85 8.41
N PHE A 137 11.43 1.45 7.85
CA PHE A 137 10.51 0.51 8.50
C PHE A 137 11.20 -0.85 8.73
N VAL A 138 11.85 -1.38 7.70
CA VAL A 138 12.52 -2.69 7.78
C VAL A 138 13.65 -2.67 8.80
N GLU A 139 14.47 -1.61 8.82
CA GLU A 139 15.52 -1.42 9.82
C GLU A 139 14.96 -1.35 11.25
N ARG A 140 13.88 -0.60 11.47
CA ARG A 140 13.30 -0.38 12.80
C ARG A 140 12.57 -1.62 13.38
N TYR A 141 11.94 -2.44 12.52
CA TYR A 141 10.99 -3.47 12.97
C TYR A 141 11.30 -4.92 12.59
N ARG A 142 12.40 -5.21 11.87
CA ARG A 142 12.73 -6.59 11.45
C ARG A 142 12.95 -7.55 12.63
N ASP A 143 13.72 -7.12 13.63
CA ASP A 143 14.30 -8.00 14.66
C ASP A 143 13.80 -7.66 16.08
N LEU A 144 12.57 -7.15 16.20
CA LEU A 144 11.98 -6.83 17.51
C LEU A 144 11.66 -8.10 18.34
N PRO A 145 11.91 -8.06 19.67
CA PRO A 145 11.49 -9.12 20.57
C PRO A 145 9.95 -9.18 20.69
N ARG A 146 9.41 -10.38 20.95
CA ARG A 146 7.96 -10.67 20.87
C ARG A 146 7.12 -9.77 21.77
N GLU A 147 7.66 -9.45 22.93
CA GLU A 147 7.05 -8.66 24.00
C GLU A 147 6.77 -7.22 23.56
N ARG A 148 7.51 -6.72 22.54
CA ARG A 148 7.37 -5.37 22.00
C ARG A 148 6.51 -5.29 20.73
N LEU A 149 6.08 -6.42 20.16
CA LEU A 149 5.36 -6.43 18.88
C LEU A 149 4.02 -5.68 18.95
N ALA A 150 3.27 -5.80 20.05
CA ALA A 150 1.99 -5.13 20.21
C ALA A 150 2.13 -3.60 20.40
N GLU A 151 3.18 -3.15 21.09
CA GLU A 151 3.55 -1.73 21.19
C GLU A 151 3.93 -1.18 19.80
N ALA A 152 4.83 -1.87 19.11
CA ALA A 152 5.32 -1.47 17.79
C ALA A 152 4.20 -1.46 16.73
N GLY A 153 3.24 -2.40 16.77
CA GLY A 153 2.09 -2.36 15.86
C GLY A 153 1.18 -1.16 16.10
N ARG A 154 1.00 -0.74 17.35
CA ARG A 154 0.26 0.49 17.70
C ARG A 154 1.01 1.75 17.25
N GLU A 155 2.34 1.78 17.39
CA GLU A 155 3.21 2.84 16.84
C GLU A 155 3.05 2.93 15.32
N VAL A 156 3.17 1.79 14.61
CA VAL A 156 3.05 1.72 13.14
C VAL A 156 1.67 2.13 12.63
N LEU A 157 0.59 2.06 13.41
CA LEU A 157 -0.70 2.66 13.01
C LEU A 157 -0.67 4.20 12.98
N ALA A 158 0.18 4.83 13.80
CA ALA A 158 0.21 6.29 13.99
C ALA A 158 1.27 7.01 13.13
N LEU A 159 2.26 6.31 12.59
CA LEU A 159 3.31 6.90 11.74
C LEU A 159 2.75 7.54 10.45
N PRO A 160 3.47 8.47 9.80
CA PRO A 160 3.20 8.84 8.41
C PRO A 160 3.29 7.63 7.46
N ASP A 161 2.52 7.61 6.36
CA ASP A 161 2.59 6.53 5.35
C ASP A 161 4.04 6.35 4.84
N SER A 162 4.75 7.45 4.59
CA SER A 162 6.13 7.49 4.11
C SER A 162 7.19 6.96 5.10
N GLU A 163 6.82 6.72 6.36
CA GLU A 163 7.69 6.00 7.31
C GLU A 163 7.43 4.49 7.32
N VAL A 164 6.32 4.02 6.74
CA VAL A 164 5.91 2.61 6.76
C VAL A 164 6.06 1.95 5.40
N PHE A 165 5.57 2.58 4.33
CA PHE A 165 5.60 2.02 2.98
C PHE A 165 5.80 3.08 1.89
N GLU A 166 6.29 2.62 0.74
CA GLU A 166 6.48 3.41 -0.47
C GLU A 166 5.91 2.67 -1.69
N GLU A 167 5.69 3.40 -2.78
CA GLU A 167 5.27 2.81 -4.06
C GLU A 167 6.49 2.39 -4.87
N VAL A 168 6.39 1.26 -5.58
CA VAL A 168 7.42 0.74 -6.48
C VAL A 168 7.11 1.21 -7.90
N HIS A 169 8.09 1.86 -8.54
CA HIS A 169 8.06 2.36 -9.91
C HIS A 169 8.90 1.48 -10.86
#